data_AF-A0A635J7V5-F1
#
_entry.id   AF-A0A635J7V5-F1
#
_cell.length_a   1.000
_cell.length_b   1.000
_cell.length_c   1.000
_cell.angle_alpha   90.00
_cell.angle_beta   90.00
_cell.angle_gamma   90.00
#
_symmetry.space_group_name_H-M   'P 1'
#
loop_
_entity.id
_entity.type
_entity.pdbx_description
1 polymer ?
#
loop_
_entity_poly.entity_id
_entity_poly.type
_entity_poly.pdbx_seq_one_letter_code
_entity_poly.pdbx_strand_id
1 'polypeptide(L)'
;MKTNFIIMGCLFFSPLALAGQDTLHYADFINEMYKESDMIKAKALELESELLRAKQTDLYFMPKVSAESKYKSDASRGDITDSKITASSLIFSTTIVDRFKEKNSRIHSAELSLLKEKESLYKSLVENLIGIKYYNNLEVKATKLEQTAIDLYRQIEGRYLSGIAKASDVEQARLLIQKIKTESESINKEIELLKSNIELATGIAFP
;
A
#
# COMPACT_ATOMS: atom_id res chain seq x y z
N MET A 1 -2.61 64.09 -13.41
CA MET A 1 -2.71 64.59 -12.02
C MET A 1 -3.83 63.79 -11.34
N LYS A 2 -3.67 63.02 -10.26
CA LYS A 2 -2.66 62.96 -9.20
C LYS A 2 -2.30 61.50 -8.91
N THR A 3 -1.01 61.27 -8.75
CA THR A 3 -0.39 60.12 -8.09
C THR A 3 -0.72 60.11 -6.60
N ASN A 4 -0.82 58.93 -5.98
CA ASN A 4 -0.29 58.70 -4.63
C ASN A 4 0.10 57.22 -4.43
N PHE A 5 1.33 57.08 -3.96
CA PHE A 5 2.07 55.88 -3.61
C PHE A 5 1.42 55.07 -2.49
N ILE A 6 1.53 53.73 -2.57
CA ILE A 6 1.96 52.92 -1.42
C ILE A 6 2.94 51.85 -1.93
N ILE A 7 4.22 52.03 -1.57
CA ILE A 7 5.26 51.02 -1.60
C ILE A 7 5.21 50.32 -0.25
N MET A 8 5.02 49.00 -0.26
CA MET A 8 5.34 48.07 0.83
C MET A 8 5.18 46.68 0.22
N GLY A 9 6.14 45.77 0.18
CA GLY A 9 7.50 45.68 0.68
C GLY A 9 7.88 44.22 0.36
N CYS A 10 9.08 44.00 -0.13
CA CYS A 10 9.58 42.67 -0.50
C CYS A 10 9.41 41.66 0.64
N LEU A 11 8.83 40.49 0.35
CA LEU A 11 9.31 39.24 0.93
C LEU A 11 9.53 38.26 -0.20
N PHE A 12 10.82 38.07 -0.49
CA PHE A 12 11.38 36.96 -1.23
C PHE A 12 10.75 35.66 -0.71
N PHE A 13 9.98 34.97 -1.54
CA PHE A 13 9.71 33.55 -1.33
C PHE A 13 11.00 32.80 -1.69
N SER A 14 11.88 32.69 -0.70
CA SER A 14 13.03 31.79 -0.71
C SER A 14 12.53 30.35 -0.93
N PRO A 15 13.22 29.53 -1.74
CA PRO A 15 13.03 28.09 -1.76
C PRO A 15 13.77 27.51 -0.56
N LEU A 16 13.25 27.75 0.63
CA LEU A 16 13.59 26.99 1.82
C LEU A 16 12.34 26.21 2.19
N ALA A 17 11.99 25.27 1.31
CA ALA A 17 11.41 24.02 1.76
C ALA A 17 12.49 23.38 2.66
N LEU A 18 12.44 23.73 3.94
CA LEU A 18 13.04 22.93 4.98
C LEU A 18 12.39 21.56 4.80
N ALA A 19 13.13 20.62 4.22
CA ALA A 19 12.89 19.20 4.40
C ALA A 19 13.09 18.93 5.88
N GLY A 20 12.08 19.27 6.68
CA GLY A 20 11.89 18.68 7.98
C GLY A 20 11.72 17.20 7.69
N GLN A 21 12.74 16.44 8.01
CA GLN A 21 12.68 14.99 8.13
C GLN A 21 11.75 14.71 9.30
N ASP A 22 10.45 14.96 9.12
CA ASP A 22 9.41 14.47 10.00
C ASP A 22 9.50 12.96 9.86
N THR A 23 10.23 12.35 10.79
CA THR A 23 10.23 10.91 10.96
C THR A 23 8.78 10.56 11.28
N LEU A 24 8.02 10.20 10.25
CA LEU A 24 6.64 9.77 10.39
C LEU A 24 6.61 8.75 11.52
N HIS A 25 5.84 8.99 12.58
CA HIS A 25 5.77 8.07 13.69
C HIS A 25 5.37 6.70 13.13
N TYR A 26 6.03 5.63 13.57
CA TYR A 26 5.81 4.29 13.02
C TYR A 26 4.32 3.91 12.96
N ALA A 27 3.53 4.30 13.96
CA ALA A 27 2.09 4.09 13.98
C ALA A 27 1.36 4.83 12.85
N ASP A 28 1.77 6.05 12.53
CA ASP A 28 1.19 6.86 11.45
C ASP A 28 1.53 6.26 10.09
N PHE A 29 2.77 5.78 9.91
CA PHE A 29 3.18 5.07 8.69
C PHE A 29 2.37 3.80 8.46
N ILE A 30 2.14 3.01 9.50
CA ILE A 30 1.32 1.79 9.41
C ILE A 30 -0.14 2.14 9.09
N ASN A 31 -0.68 3.21 9.66
CA ASN A 31 -2.04 3.65 9.37
C ASN A 31 -2.18 4.16 7.93
N GLU A 32 -1.20 4.93 7.45
CA GLU A 32 -1.15 5.40 6.07
C GLU A 32 -1.02 4.23 5.08
N MET A 33 -0.16 3.26 5.39
CA MET A 33 -0.01 2.02 4.63
C MET A 33 -1.34 1.27 4.48
N TYR A 34 -2.08 1.08 5.58
CA TYR A 34 -3.40 0.44 5.50
C TYR A 34 -4.42 1.25 4.72
N LYS A 35 -4.29 2.58 4.72
CA LYS A 35 -5.18 3.46 4.00
C LYS A 35 -4.89 3.47 2.51
N GLU A 36 -3.63 3.40 2.10
CA GLU A 36 -3.24 3.52 0.69
C GLU A 36 -3.19 2.18 -0.06
N SER A 37 -2.93 1.07 0.63
CA SER A 37 -2.86 -0.25 0.00
C SER A 37 -4.17 -0.65 -0.67
N ASP A 38 -4.11 -0.88 -1.99
CA ASP A 38 -5.26 -1.31 -2.79
C ASP A 38 -5.83 -2.66 -2.34
N MET A 39 -4.98 -3.57 -1.87
CA MET A 39 -5.41 -4.86 -1.32
C MET A 39 -6.27 -4.69 -0.07
N ILE A 40 -5.88 -3.78 0.83
CA ILE A 40 -6.65 -3.47 2.03
C ILE A 40 -7.94 -2.75 1.68
N LYS A 41 -7.92 -1.79 0.75
CA LYS A 41 -9.12 -1.13 0.22
C LYS A 41 -10.10 -2.14 -0.35
N ALA A 42 -9.64 -3.10 -1.15
CA ALA A 42 -10.48 -4.16 -1.71
C ALA A 42 -11.15 -5.01 -0.62
N LYS A 43 -10.40 -5.44 0.40
CA LYS A 43 -10.98 -6.19 1.54
C LYS A 43 -11.92 -5.37 2.40
N ALA A 44 -11.67 -4.08 2.56
CA ALA A 44 -12.59 -3.18 3.26
C ALA A 44 -13.92 -3.03 2.50
N LEU A 45 -13.88 -2.92 1.16
CA LEU A 45 -15.07 -2.90 0.32
C LEU A 45 -15.83 -4.22 0.34
N GLU A 46 -15.14 -5.36 0.40
CA GLU A 46 -15.78 -6.67 0.60
C GLU A 46 -16.57 -6.70 1.92
N LEU A 47 -15.97 -6.23 3.02
CA LEU A 47 -16.65 -6.12 4.32
C LEU A 47 -17.86 -5.18 4.25
N GLU A 48 -17.72 -4.01 3.61
CA GLU A 48 -18.83 -3.07 3.43
C GLU A 48 -19.97 -3.72 2.64
N SER A 49 -19.66 -4.49 1.59
CA SER A 49 -20.66 -5.21 0.80
C SER A 49 -21.42 -6.25 1.63
N GLU A 50 -20.76 -6.95 2.53
CA GLU A 50 -21.40 -7.92 3.43
C GLU A 50 -22.24 -7.22 4.51
N LEU A 51 -21.81 -6.05 5.01
CA LEU A 51 -22.64 -5.22 5.90
C LEU A 51 -23.91 -4.70 5.19
N LEU A 52 -23.82 -4.34 3.92
CA LEU A 52 -24.98 -3.94 3.12
C LEU A 52 -25.93 -5.12 2.88
N ARG A 53 -25.41 -6.31 2.55
CA ARG A 53 -26.21 -7.54 2.45
C ARG A 53 -26.87 -7.90 3.77
N ALA A 54 -26.19 -7.64 4.89
CA ALA A 54 -26.74 -7.84 6.20
C ALA A 54 -27.93 -6.90 6.48
N LYS A 55 -27.79 -5.61 6.17
CA LYS A 55 -28.89 -4.64 6.26
C LYS A 55 -30.06 -5.03 5.36
N GLN A 56 -29.80 -5.51 4.15
CA GLN A 56 -30.85 -6.00 3.25
C GLN A 56 -31.60 -7.19 3.85
N THR A 57 -30.89 -8.10 4.52
CA THR A 57 -31.49 -9.24 5.22
C THR A 57 -32.38 -8.75 6.37
N ASP A 58 -31.91 -7.77 7.14
CA ASP A 58 -32.69 -7.18 8.24
C ASP A 58 -33.99 -6.55 7.71
N LEU A 59 -33.90 -5.74 6.64
CA LEU A 59 -35.06 -5.12 6.00
C LEU A 59 -36.01 -6.14 5.35
N TYR A 60 -35.49 -7.27 4.87
CA TYR A 60 -36.31 -8.32 4.25
C TYR A 60 -37.30 -8.94 5.23
N PHE A 61 -36.88 -9.13 6.49
CA PHE A 61 -37.70 -9.72 7.55
C PHE A 61 -38.54 -8.70 8.34
N MET A 62 -38.42 -7.39 8.04
CA MET A 62 -39.28 -6.37 8.60
C MET A 62 -40.64 -6.30 7.87
N PRO A 63 -41.74 -5.92 8.57
CA PRO A 63 -43.01 -5.62 7.93
C PRO A 63 -42.85 -4.50 6.89
N LYS A 64 -43.32 -4.73 5.67
CA LYS A 64 -43.26 -3.80 4.55
C LYS A 64 -44.59 -3.10 4.41
N VAL A 65 -44.57 -1.78 4.48
CA VAL A 65 -45.75 -0.94 4.20
C VAL A 65 -45.49 -0.21 2.89
N SER A 66 -46.41 -0.33 1.95
CA SER A 66 -46.36 0.35 0.65
C SER A 66 -47.66 1.09 0.43
N ALA A 67 -47.55 2.32 -0.08
CA ALA A 67 -48.68 3.12 -0.51
C ALA A 67 -48.56 3.32 -2.02
N GLU A 68 -49.60 2.95 -2.75
CA GLU A 68 -49.68 3.11 -4.19
C GLU A 68 -50.89 3.97 -4.52
N SER A 69 -50.70 4.98 -5.36
CA SER A 69 -51.79 5.76 -5.95
C SER A 69 -51.72 5.63 -7.46
N LYS A 70 -52.81 5.16 -8.08
CA LYS A 70 -52.94 5.00 -9.52
C LYS A 70 -54.05 5.88 -10.03
N TYR A 71 -53.73 6.70 -11.01
CA TYR A 71 -54.72 7.42 -11.80
C TYR A 71 -55.04 6.63 -13.06
N LYS A 72 -56.30 6.34 -13.30
CA LYS A 72 -56.78 5.64 -14.49
C LYS A 72 -57.95 6.43 -15.08
N SER A 73 -57.85 6.77 -16.36
CA SER A 73 -58.98 7.34 -17.10
C SER A 73 -59.69 6.22 -17.85
N ASP A 74 -60.94 5.95 -17.51
CA ASP A 74 -61.76 4.92 -18.14
C ASP A 74 -62.85 5.61 -18.98
N ALA A 75 -62.92 5.28 -20.28
CA ALA A 75 -63.87 5.87 -21.21
C ALA A 75 -65.35 5.65 -20.80
N SER A 76 -65.63 4.67 -19.94
CA SER A 76 -66.98 4.35 -19.45
C SER A 76 -67.31 4.93 -18.07
N ARG A 77 -66.29 5.29 -17.27
CA ARG A 77 -66.45 5.65 -15.84
C ARG A 77 -65.81 6.99 -15.46
N GLY A 78 -65.13 7.66 -16.38
CA GLY A 78 -64.41 8.91 -16.14
C GLY A 78 -63.06 8.69 -15.47
N ASP A 79 -62.52 9.73 -14.87
CA ASP A 79 -61.22 9.70 -14.20
C ASP A 79 -61.34 9.07 -12.80
N ILE A 80 -60.62 7.97 -12.59
CA ILE A 80 -60.62 7.19 -11.35
C ILE A 80 -59.24 7.30 -10.69
N THR A 81 -59.24 7.63 -9.41
CA THR A 81 -58.03 7.60 -8.57
C THR A 81 -58.13 6.45 -7.57
N ASP A 82 -57.29 5.43 -7.74
CA ASP A 82 -57.19 4.28 -6.84
C ASP A 82 -56.01 4.50 -5.88
N SER A 83 -56.29 4.75 -4.61
CA SER A 83 -55.26 4.78 -3.55
C SER A 83 -55.32 3.50 -2.71
N LYS A 84 -54.20 2.79 -2.58
CA LYS A 84 -54.08 1.52 -1.87
C LYS A 84 -52.89 1.54 -0.92
N ILE A 85 -53.14 1.23 0.35
CA ILE A 85 -52.09 0.95 1.34
C ILE A 85 -52.02 -0.56 1.54
N THR A 86 -50.83 -1.15 1.38
CA THR A 86 -50.58 -2.58 1.57
C THR A 86 -49.51 -2.76 2.63
N ALA A 87 -49.84 -3.49 3.69
CA ALA A 87 -48.88 -3.96 4.69
C ALA A 87 -48.69 -5.48 4.54
N SER A 88 -47.44 -5.93 4.41
CA SER A 88 -47.09 -7.34 4.32
C SER A 88 -45.96 -7.68 5.29
N SER A 89 -46.05 -8.83 5.94
CA SER A 89 -45.02 -9.34 6.84
C SER A 89 -44.81 -10.82 6.61
N LEU A 90 -43.59 -11.29 6.79
CA LEU A 90 -43.30 -12.71 6.85
C LEU A 90 -43.77 -13.27 8.19
N ILE A 91 -44.35 -14.46 8.17
CA ILE A 91 -44.69 -15.21 9.38
C ILE A 91 -43.41 -15.79 9.94
N PHE A 92 -43.26 -15.76 11.27
CA PHE A 92 -42.09 -16.30 11.94
C PHE A 92 -41.91 -17.80 11.62
N SER A 93 -40.68 -18.19 11.28
CA SER A 93 -40.27 -19.59 11.11
C SER A 93 -38.88 -19.82 11.69
N THR A 94 -38.57 -21.07 12.07
CA THR A 94 -37.26 -21.46 12.61
C THR A 94 -36.12 -21.17 11.63
N THR A 95 -36.38 -21.23 10.33
CA THR A 95 -35.43 -20.89 9.25
C THR A 95 -34.96 -19.44 9.28
N ILE A 96 -35.72 -18.51 9.87
CA ILE A 96 -35.32 -17.10 10.01
C ILE A 96 -34.09 -17.00 10.92
N VAL A 97 -34.09 -17.70 12.05
CA VAL A 97 -32.98 -17.65 13.01
C VAL A 97 -31.67 -18.11 12.36
N ASP A 98 -31.71 -19.16 11.54
CA ASP A 98 -30.53 -19.66 10.83
C ASP A 98 -30.03 -18.67 9.78
N ARG A 99 -30.92 -17.94 9.09
CA ARG A 99 -30.52 -16.85 8.18
C ARG A 99 -29.81 -15.71 8.89
N PHE A 100 -30.25 -15.33 10.08
CA PHE A 100 -29.57 -14.31 10.89
C PHE A 100 -28.20 -14.79 11.40
N LYS A 101 -28.08 -16.06 11.77
CA LYS A 101 -26.78 -16.66 12.13
C LYS A 101 -25.83 -16.69 10.93
N GLU A 102 -26.32 -17.13 9.77
CA GLU A 102 -25.56 -17.16 8.51
C GLU A 102 -25.05 -15.76 8.15
N LYS A 103 -25.94 -14.75 8.19
CA LYS A 103 -25.61 -13.34 7.99
C LYS A 103 -24.46 -12.88 8.90
N ASN A 104 -24.61 -13.10 10.21
CA ASN A 104 -23.59 -12.68 11.18
C ASN A 104 -22.26 -13.40 10.97
N SER A 105 -22.30 -14.70 10.64
CA SER A 105 -21.09 -15.47 10.35
C SER A 105 -20.36 -14.95 9.10
N ARG A 106 -21.08 -14.49 8.07
CA ARG A 106 -20.47 -13.92 6.87
C ARG A 106 -19.77 -12.59 7.16
N ILE A 107 -20.42 -11.70 7.94
CA ILE A 107 -19.79 -10.45 8.39
C ILE A 107 -18.50 -10.75 9.14
N HIS A 108 -18.57 -11.66 10.12
CA HIS A 108 -17.40 -11.99 10.94
C HIS A 108 -16.27 -12.64 10.12
N SER A 109 -16.61 -13.47 9.13
CA SER A 109 -15.64 -13.99 8.18
C SER A 109 -14.97 -12.89 7.35
N ALA A 110 -15.73 -11.88 6.92
CA ALA A 110 -15.19 -10.74 6.18
C ALA A 110 -14.28 -9.85 7.05
N GLU A 111 -14.66 -9.63 8.31
CA GLU A 111 -13.82 -8.92 9.30
C GLU A 111 -12.49 -9.65 9.53
N LEU A 112 -12.53 -10.96 9.74
CA LEU A 112 -11.33 -11.78 9.89
C LEU A 112 -10.47 -11.77 8.63
N SER A 113 -11.09 -11.81 7.45
CA SER A 113 -10.36 -11.72 6.18
C SER A 113 -9.62 -10.39 6.05
N LEU A 114 -10.24 -9.27 6.43
CA LEU A 114 -9.59 -7.96 6.42
C LEU A 114 -8.42 -7.90 7.42
N LEU A 115 -8.61 -8.41 8.63
CA LEU A 115 -7.55 -8.44 9.65
C LEU A 115 -6.36 -9.30 9.21
N LYS A 116 -6.62 -10.47 8.62
CA LYS A 116 -5.60 -11.34 8.07
C LYS A 116 -4.80 -10.68 6.95
N GLU A 117 -5.47 -9.93 6.08
CA GLU A 117 -4.78 -9.19 5.01
C GLU A 117 -3.88 -8.09 5.57
N LYS A 118 -4.35 -7.36 6.58
CA LYS A 118 -3.54 -6.35 7.29
C LYS A 118 -2.29 -6.97 7.92
N GLU A 119 -2.44 -8.11 8.60
CA GLU A 119 -1.32 -8.85 9.19
C GLU A 119 -0.33 -9.36 8.14
N SER A 120 -0.84 -9.88 7.01
CA SER A 120 -0.02 -10.35 5.89
C SER A 120 0.81 -9.22 5.29
N LEU A 121 0.19 -8.06 5.03
CA LEU A 121 0.86 -6.87 4.52
C LEU A 121 1.94 -6.38 5.48
N TYR A 122 1.60 -6.29 6.77
CA TYR A 122 2.54 -5.89 7.82
C TYR A 122 3.75 -6.83 7.88
N LYS A 123 3.52 -8.14 7.86
CA LYS A 123 4.58 -9.14 7.87
C LYS A 123 5.50 -8.99 6.66
N SER A 124 4.93 -8.89 5.46
CA SER A 124 5.70 -8.69 4.22
C SER A 124 6.57 -7.44 4.29
N LEU A 125 6.02 -6.33 4.78
CA LEU A 125 6.77 -5.08 4.94
C LEU A 125 7.95 -5.25 5.90
N VAL A 126 7.73 -5.86 7.07
CA VAL A 126 8.79 -6.12 8.05
C VAL A 126 9.88 -7.03 7.47
N GLU A 127 9.51 -8.09 6.76
CA GLU A 127 10.47 -8.99 6.11
C GLU A 127 11.32 -8.25 5.07
N ASN A 128 10.71 -7.42 4.21
CA ASN A 128 11.44 -6.61 3.23
C ASN A 128 12.36 -5.58 3.91
N LEU A 129 11.90 -4.89 4.96
CA LEU A 129 12.71 -3.92 5.71
C LEU A 129 13.92 -4.57 6.40
N ILE A 130 13.72 -5.75 6.99
CA ILE A 130 14.81 -6.55 7.56
C ILE A 130 15.80 -6.93 6.45
N GLY A 131 15.31 -7.36 5.29
CA GLY A 131 16.12 -7.63 4.11
C GLY A 131 16.98 -6.43 3.70
N ILE A 132 16.36 -5.26 3.51
CA ILE A 132 17.05 -4.00 3.17
C ILE A 132 18.15 -3.69 4.19
N LYS A 133 17.86 -3.83 5.49
CA LYS A 133 18.86 -3.60 6.53
C LYS A 133 20.07 -4.55 6.41
N TYR A 134 19.84 -5.84 6.13
CA TYR A 134 20.92 -6.79 5.94
C TYR A 134 21.72 -6.53 4.68
N TYR A 135 21.07 -6.21 3.56
CA TYR A 135 21.75 -5.88 2.30
C TYR A 135 22.51 -4.56 2.37
N ASN A 136 21.98 -3.51 3.00
CA ASN A 136 22.73 -2.26 3.24
C ASN A 136 23.99 -2.52 4.08
N ASN A 137 23.90 -3.35 5.12
CA ASN A 137 25.09 -3.74 5.91
C ASN A 137 26.09 -4.55 5.07
N LEU A 138 25.61 -5.35 4.13
CA LEU A 138 26.45 -6.12 3.22
C LEU A 138 27.10 -5.21 2.17
N GLU A 139 26.38 -4.21 1.64
CA GLU A 139 26.88 -3.18 0.73
C GLU A 139 28.06 -2.45 1.35
N VAL A 140 27.93 -1.94 2.58
CA VAL A 140 29.03 -1.26 3.30
C VAL A 140 30.28 -2.14 3.39
N LYS A 141 30.11 -3.44 3.62
CA LYS A 141 31.23 -4.40 3.66
C LYS A 141 31.81 -4.65 2.27
N ALA A 142 30.97 -4.75 1.25
CA ALA A 142 31.36 -4.94 -0.14
C ALA A 142 32.17 -3.75 -0.66
N THR A 143 31.73 -2.51 -0.40
CA THR A 143 32.46 -1.28 -0.75
C THR A 143 33.84 -1.26 -0.10
N LYS A 144 33.95 -1.64 1.18
CA LYS A 144 35.25 -1.73 1.88
C LYS A 144 36.15 -2.81 1.25
N LEU A 145 35.59 -3.94 0.87
CA LEU A 145 36.31 -5.03 0.22
C LEU A 145 36.80 -4.60 -1.18
N GLU A 146 35.96 -3.91 -1.95
CA GLU A 146 36.31 -3.35 -3.27
C GLU A 146 37.49 -2.39 -3.15
N GLN A 147 37.44 -1.45 -2.21
CA GLN A 147 38.54 -0.52 -1.98
C GLN A 147 39.84 -1.25 -1.63
N THR A 148 39.76 -2.26 -0.76
CA THR A 148 40.90 -3.09 -0.38
C THR A 148 41.47 -3.87 -1.57
N ALA A 149 40.60 -4.39 -2.46
CA ALA A 149 41.01 -5.11 -3.65
C ALA A 149 41.68 -4.19 -4.69
N ILE A 150 41.20 -2.96 -4.84
CA ILE A 150 41.83 -1.93 -5.68
C ILE A 150 43.23 -1.59 -5.17
N ASP A 151 43.39 -1.42 -3.86
CA ASP A 151 44.69 -1.12 -3.26
C ASP A 151 45.66 -2.30 -3.41
N LEU A 152 45.17 -3.54 -3.30
CA LEU A 152 45.96 -4.75 -3.56
C LEU A 152 46.40 -4.82 -5.04
N TYR A 153 45.49 -4.55 -5.98
CA TYR A 153 45.82 -4.51 -7.40
C TYR A 153 46.94 -3.51 -7.69
N ARG A 154 46.85 -2.28 -7.17
CA ARG A 154 47.88 -1.25 -7.35
C ARG A 154 49.25 -1.71 -6.83
N GLN A 155 49.28 -2.43 -5.70
CA GLN A 155 50.53 -3.00 -5.17
C GLN A 155 51.11 -4.09 -6.08
N ILE A 156 50.28 -4.99 -6.60
CA ILE A 156 50.69 -6.06 -7.50
C ILE A 156 51.18 -5.48 -8.83
N GLU A 157 50.48 -4.49 -9.37
CA GLU A 157 50.87 -3.77 -10.58
C GLU A 157 52.23 -3.09 -10.41
N GLY A 158 52.46 -2.39 -9.29
CA GLY A 158 53.77 -1.80 -8.98
C GLY A 158 54.91 -2.83 -8.89
N ARG A 159 54.65 -4.01 -8.31
CA ARG A 159 55.61 -5.13 -8.28
C ARG A 159 55.84 -5.74 -9.66
N TYR A 160 54.82 -5.81 -10.51
CA TYR A 160 54.93 -6.28 -11.89
C TYR A 160 55.79 -5.33 -12.73
N LEU A 161 55.55 -4.02 -12.63
CA LEU A 161 56.36 -2.98 -13.29
C LEU A 161 57.82 -3.00 -12.82
N SER A 162 58.07 -3.41 -11.58
CA SER A 162 59.41 -3.60 -11.01
C SER A 162 60.07 -4.94 -11.40
N GLY A 163 59.39 -5.79 -12.19
CA GLY A 163 59.88 -7.10 -12.61
C GLY A 163 59.82 -8.20 -11.54
N ILE A 164 59.14 -7.96 -10.42
CA ILE A 164 59.09 -8.87 -9.26
C ILE A 164 57.88 -9.84 -9.37
N ALA A 165 56.74 -9.35 -9.87
CA ALA A 165 55.51 -10.14 -10.02
C ALA A 165 55.29 -10.60 -11.47
N LYS A 166 54.42 -11.59 -11.68
CA LYS A 166 54.07 -12.10 -13.02
C LYS A 166 52.84 -11.39 -13.59
N ALA A 167 52.73 -11.35 -14.91
CA ALA A 167 51.53 -10.81 -15.58
C ALA A 167 50.23 -11.54 -15.15
N SER A 168 50.33 -12.85 -14.85
CA SER A 168 49.21 -13.63 -14.32
C SER A 168 48.70 -13.12 -12.97
N ASP A 169 49.57 -12.54 -12.13
CA ASP A 169 49.17 -12.03 -10.81
C ASP A 169 48.34 -10.75 -10.96
N VAL A 170 48.71 -9.90 -11.92
CA VAL A 170 47.97 -8.68 -12.28
C VAL A 170 46.59 -9.04 -12.82
N GLU A 171 46.52 -10.03 -13.71
CA GLU A 171 45.25 -10.45 -14.30
C GLU A 171 44.31 -11.08 -13.25
N GLN A 172 44.84 -11.91 -12.34
CA GLN A 172 44.04 -12.46 -11.23
C GLN A 172 43.50 -11.36 -10.31
N ALA A 173 44.31 -10.36 -9.99
CA ALA A 173 43.87 -9.21 -9.19
C ALA A 173 42.77 -8.40 -9.91
N ARG A 174 42.90 -8.22 -11.22
CA ARG A 174 41.89 -7.55 -12.05
C ARG A 174 40.56 -8.31 -12.05
N LEU A 175 40.61 -9.64 -12.25
CA LEU A 175 39.42 -10.50 -12.22
C LEU A 175 38.74 -10.49 -10.84
N LEU A 176 39.51 -10.42 -9.75
CA LEU A 176 38.97 -10.31 -8.40
C LEU A 176 38.19 -9.01 -8.21
N ILE A 177 38.74 -7.87 -8.64
CA ILE A 177 38.03 -6.57 -8.59
C ILE A 177 36.75 -6.65 -9.40
N GLN A 178 36.81 -7.17 -10.61
CA GLN A 178 35.62 -7.31 -11.47
C GLN A 178 34.55 -8.17 -10.80
N LYS A 179 34.93 -9.28 -10.17
CA LYS A 179 34.00 -10.13 -9.43
C LYS A 179 33.35 -9.39 -8.26
N ILE A 180 34.13 -8.68 -7.44
CA ILE A 180 33.59 -7.92 -6.29
C ILE A 180 32.62 -6.83 -6.77
N LYS A 181 32.94 -6.16 -7.88
CA LYS A 181 32.06 -5.15 -8.48
C LYS A 181 30.73 -5.74 -8.94
N THR A 182 30.75 -6.87 -9.64
CA THR A 182 29.53 -7.57 -10.07
C THR A 182 28.66 -7.97 -8.87
N GLU A 183 29.26 -8.48 -7.80
CA GLU A 183 28.52 -8.83 -6.57
C GLU A 183 27.93 -7.59 -5.89
N SER A 184 28.65 -6.46 -5.89
CA SER A 184 28.15 -5.19 -5.33
C SER A 184 26.96 -4.65 -6.13
N GLU A 185 27.02 -4.72 -7.45
CA GLU A 185 25.87 -4.37 -8.31
C GLU A 185 24.67 -5.29 -8.08
N SER A 186 24.92 -6.58 -7.81
CA SER A 186 23.88 -7.55 -7.45
C SER A 186 23.20 -7.20 -6.12
N ILE A 187 23.98 -6.85 -5.10
CA ILE A 187 23.47 -6.38 -3.79
C ILE A 187 22.55 -5.17 -3.98
N ASN A 188 22.97 -4.19 -4.78
CA ASN A 188 22.18 -2.98 -5.02
C ASN A 188 20.87 -3.28 -5.74
N LYS A 189 20.88 -4.19 -6.72
CA LYS A 189 19.65 -4.64 -7.38
C LYS A 189 18.67 -5.29 -6.40
N GLU A 190 19.19 -6.09 -5.47
CA GLU A 190 18.37 -6.74 -4.45
C GLU A 190 17.73 -5.73 -3.49
N ILE A 191 18.48 -4.70 -3.08
CA ILE A 191 17.96 -3.59 -2.27
C ILE A 191 16.81 -2.88 -3.00
N GLU A 192 17.01 -2.53 -4.27
CA GLU A 192 15.98 -1.85 -5.07
C GLU A 192 14.74 -2.72 -5.30
N LEU A 193 14.92 -4.04 -5.47
CA LEU A 193 13.82 -4.99 -5.57
C LEU A 193 13.00 -5.03 -4.27
N LEU A 194 13.65 -5.07 -3.11
CA LEU A 194 12.96 -5.06 -1.82
C LEU A 194 12.22 -3.73 -1.57
N LYS A 195 12.78 -2.59 -1.99
CA LYS A 195 12.08 -1.30 -1.95
C LYS A 195 10.84 -1.30 -2.84
N SER A 196 11.00 -1.73 -4.10
CA SER A 196 9.89 -1.85 -5.05
C SER A 196 8.78 -2.77 -4.54
N ASN A 197 9.11 -3.87 -3.87
CA ASN A 197 8.12 -4.74 -3.24
C ASN A 197 7.30 -4.01 -2.15
N ILE A 198 7.96 -3.17 -1.34
CA ILE A 198 7.26 -2.34 -0.35
C ILE A 198 6.34 -1.35 -1.04
N GLU A 199 6.81 -0.67 -2.09
CA GLU A 199 6.00 0.31 -2.83
C GLU A 199 4.77 -0.34 -3.49
N LEU A 200 4.95 -1.50 -4.12
CA LEU A 200 3.87 -2.25 -4.75
C LEU A 200 2.84 -2.77 -3.73
N ALA A 201 3.28 -3.21 -2.55
CA ALA A 201 2.39 -3.75 -1.53
C ALA A 201 1.61 -2.65 -0.78
N THR A 202 2.25 -1.52 -0.55
CA THR A 202 1.73 -0.43 0.28
C THR A 202 1.07 0.70 -0.52
N GLY A 203 1.44 0.87 -1.79
CA GLY A 203 1.03 2.01 -2.61
C GLY A 203 1.76 3.31 -2.26
N ILE A 204 2.75 3.26 -1.35
CA ILE A 204 3.49 4.42 -0.85
C ILE A 204 4.94 4.30 -1.31
N ALA A 205 5.53 5.40 -1.77
CA ALA A 205 6.95 5.45 -2.13
C ALA A 205 7.83 5.14 -0.91
N PHE A 206 8.90 4.36 -1.12
CA PHE A 206 9.83 4.03 -0.05
C PHE A 206 10.64 5.28 0.34
N PRO A 207 10.68 5.66 1.64
CA PRO A 207 11.40 6.86 2.10
C PRO A 207 12.93 6.74 2.11
#